data_AF-A0A8J8BK69-F1
#
_entry.id   AF-A0A8J8BK69-F1
#
_cell.length_a   1.000
_cell.length_b   1.000
_cell.length_c   1.000
_cell.angle_alpha   90.00
_cell.angle_beta   90.00
_cell.angle_gamma   90.00
#
_symmetry.space_group_name_H-M   'P 1'
#
loop_
_entity.id
_entity.type
_entity.pdbx_description
1 polymer ?
#
loop_
_entity_poly.entity_id
_entity_poly.type
_entity_poly.pdbx_seq_one_letter_code
_entity_poly.pdbx_strand_id
1 'polypeptide(L)'
;MKHIVAMSGSYNGNPDTLFKSLHTGGILQMSLIGREVTLQLRSENMDEVKDALKKIGVDNLNILEWKKTGVTLSNPGKGIDNKEIIIVSLIPSALDEGLRPLAFLCEFELDEEILMKVRARIEEILDDAGLTDAIYTIHIKKETDLEEYLNSTMVATLNALFEAGGVASIDQ
;
A
#
# COMPACT_ATOMS: atom_id res chain seq x y z
N MET A 1 -1.20 9.18 1.84
CA MET A 1 -1.02 7.82 1.27
C MET A 1 -0.06 7.90 0.09
N LYS A 2 0.96 7.05 0.07
CA LYS A 2 2.09 7.11 -0.87
C LYS A 2 1.83 6.18 -2.06
N HIS A 3 1.37 6.71 -3.18
CA HIS A 3 1.18 5.95 -4.44
C HIS A 3 2.13 6.44 -5.54
N ILE A 4 2.29 5.65 -6.61
CA ILE A 4 3.14 5.99 -7.76
C ILE A 4 2.31 6.79 -8.78
N VAL A 5 2.87 7.90 -9.26
CA VAL A 5 2.29 8.79 -10.25
C VAL A 5 3.18 8.78 -11.49
N ALA A 6 2.57 8.69 -12.67
CA ALA A 6 3.28 8.92 -13.92
C ALA A 6 3.11 10.40 -14.32
N MET A 7 4.21 11.03 -14.70
CA MET A 7 4.21 12.39 -15.21
C MET A 7 4.87 12.38 -16.58
N SER A 8 4.28 13.07 -17.55
CA SER A 8 4.92 13.31 -18.84
C SER A 8 5.08 14.80 -19.08
N GLY A 9 6.03 15.16 -19.93
CA GLY A 9 6.31 16.54 -20.31
C GLY A 9 7.13 16.60 -21.58
N SER A 10 7.26 17.80 -22.14
CA SER A 10 8.05 18.06 -23.33
C SER A 10 9.32 18.81 -22.95
N TYR A 11 10.48 18.27 -23.32
CA TYR A 11 11.77 18.89 -23.10
C TYR A 11 12.51 19.07 -24.42
N ASN A 12 12.91 20.31 -24.69
CA ASN A 12 13.62 20.70 -25.92
C ASN A 12 15.12 20.97 -25.70
N GLY A 13 15.61 20.80 -24.47
CA GLY A 13 17.01 21.05 -24.10
C GLY A 13 17.93 19.85 -24.27
N ASN A 14 19.16 19.95 -23.75
CA ASN A 14 20.14 18.87 -23.80
C ASN A 14 19.74 17.75 -22.80
N PRO A 15 19.58 16.48 -23.25
CA PRO A 15 19.25 15.34 -22.40
C PRO A 15 20.17 15.17 -21.19
N ASP A 16 21.49 15.36 -21.36
CA ASP A 16 22.46 15.19 -20.27
C ASP A 16 22.23 16.19 -19.15
N THR A 17 21.76 17.39 -19.48
CA THR A 17 21.42 18.43 -18.51
C THR A 17 20.16 18.08 -17.75
N LEU A 18 19.17 17.45 -18.39
CA LEU A 18 17.94 16.99 -17.73
C LEU A 18 18.27 15.98 -16.63
N PHE A 19 18.96 14.89 -16.96
CA PHE A 19 19.26 13.82 -16.01
C PHE A 19 20.18 14.25 -14.86
N LYS A 20 21.09 15.22 -15.10
CA LYS A 20 22.00 15.73 -14.06
C LYS A 20 21.37 16.78 -13.15
N SER A 21 20.36 17.51 -13.62
CA SER A 21 19.77 18.64 -12.89
C SER A 21 18.56 18.25 -12.04
N LEU A 22 17.94 17.10 -12.30
CA LEU A 22 16.90 16.56 -11.45
C LEU A 22 17.50 15.86 -10.23
N HIS A 23 17.16 16.35 -9.04
CA HIS A 23 17.41 15.61 -7.80
C HIS A 23 16.63 14.28 -7.86
N THR A 24 17.31 13.18 -7.56
CA THR A 24 16.75 11.81 -7.60
C THR A 24 15.78 11.50 -6.44
N GLY A 25 15.51 12.47 -5.57
CA GLY A 25 14.56 12.32 -4.47
C GLY A 25 13.15 12.05 -5.00
N GLY A 26 12.64 10.84 -4.77
CA GLY A 26 11.26 10.51 -5.10
C GLY A 26 10.96 10.09 -6.54
N ILE A 27 11.93 10.19 -7.46
CA ILE A 27 11.81 9.71 -8.84
C ILE A 27 12.27 8.25 -8.90
N LEU A 28 11.36 7.36 -9.27
CA LEU A 28 11.59 5.92 -9.38
C LEU A 28 12.14 5.54 -10.76
N GLN A 29 11.60 6.17 -11.79
CA GLN A 29 12.02 5.95 -13.17
C GLN A 29 11.89 7.25 -13.95
N MET A 30 12.82 7.49 -14.87
CA MET A 30 12.73 8.58 -15.83
C MET A 30 13.25 8.12 -17.18
N SER A 31 12.58 8.52 -18.25
CA SER A 31 13.05 8.31 -19.61
C SER A 31 12.77 9.53 -20.47
N LEU A 32 13.57 9.70 -21.52
CA LEU A 32 13.37 10.71 -22.55
C LEU A 32 13.26 9.99 -23.89
N ILE A 33 12.10 10.07 -24.54
CA ILE A 33 11.83 9.48 -25.85
C ILE A 33 11.57 10.62 -26.83
N GLY A 34 12.54 10.89 -27.69
CA GLY A 34 12.51 12.06 -28.57
C GLY A 34 12.56 13.36 -27.75
N ARG A 35 11.43 14.05 -27.64
CA ARG A 35 11.25 15.26 -26.81
C ARG A 35 10.37 15.03 -25.59
N GLU A 36 9.79 13.84 -25.45
CA GLU A 36 8.89 13.53 -24.35
C GLU A 36 9.68 12.96 -23.18
N VAL A 37 9.63 13.65 -22.05
CA VAL A 37 10.11 13.16 -20.76
C VAL A 37 8.96 12.43 -20.10
N THR A 38 9.20 11.18 -19.68
CA THR A 38 8.27 10.44 -18.84
C THR A 38 8.95 10.09 -17.52
N LEU A 39 8.23 10.28 -16.42
CA LEU A 39 8.70 10.05 -15.06
C LEU A 39 7.69 9.19 -14.32
N GLN A 40 8.19 8.28 -13.49
CA GLN A 40 7.44 7.65 -12.41
C GLN A 40 7.98 8.16 -11.09
N LEU A 41 7.11 8.65 -10.21
CA LEU A 41 7.49 9.25 -8.94
C LEU A 41 6.49 8.91 -7.84
N ARG A 42 6.93 8.95 -6.58
CA ARG A 42 6.00 8.86 -5.45
C ARG A 42 5.19 10.15 -5.34
N SER A 43 3.87 10.04 -5.25
CA SER A 43 2.89 11.13 -5.12
C SER A 43 3.27 12.21 -4.10
N GLU A 44 3.88 11.84 -2.97
CA GLU A 44 4.34 12.78 -1.95
C GLU A 44 5.43 13.76 -2.44
N ASN A 45 6.13 13.43 -3.53
CA ASN A 45 7.18 14.26 -4.13
C ASN A 45 6.71 14.95 -5.42
N MET A 46 5.42 14.85 -5.77
CA MET A 46 4.89 15.30 -7.05
C MET A 46 5.07 16.81 -7.27
N ASP A 47 4.73 17.62 -6.27
CA ASP A 47 4.81 19.08 -6.38
C ASP A 47 6.26 19.56 -6.50
N GLU A 48 7.18 18.96 -5.73
CA GLU A 48 8.60 19.27 -5.77
C GLU A 48 9.22 18.92 -7.14
N VAL A 49 8.93 17.72 -7.64
CA VAL A 49 9.44 17.26 -8.95
C VAL A 49 8.86 18.10 -10.08
N LYS A 50 7.57 18.46 -10.01
CA LYS A 50 6.91 19.33 -11.00
C LYS A 50 7.58 20.71 -11.08
N ASP A 51 7.91 21.29 -9.94
CA ASP A 51 8.58 22.60 -9.87
C ASP A 51 10.03 22.53 -10.35
N ALA A 52 10.74 21.44 -10.06
CA ALA A 52 12.08 21.19 -10.59
C ALA A 52 12.07 21.06 -12.12
N LEU A 53 11.12 20.30 -12.67
CA LEU A 53 10.96 20.11 -14.12
C LEU A 53 10.69 21.43 -14.86
N LYS A 54 9.82 22.29 -14.31
CA LYS A 54 9.57 23.63 -14.85
C LYS A 54 10.84 24.48 -14.87
N LYS A 55 11.64 24.47 -13.79
CA LYS A 55 12.91 25.23 -13.72
C LYS A 55 13.93 24.77 -14.76
N ILE A 56 13.91 23.48 -15.11
CA ILE A 56 14.80 22.89 -16.12
C ILE A 56 14.30 23.17 -17.55
N GLY A 57 13.08 23.68 -17.71
CA GLY A 57 12.48 24.00 -19.01
C GLY A 57 11.71 22.82 -19.63
N VAL A 58 11.13 21.95 -18.80
CA VAL A 58 10.14 20.97 -19.25
C VAL A 58 8.76 21.63 -19.27
N ASP A 59 8.17 21.67 -20.45
CA ASP A 59 6.88 22.28 -20.74
C ASP A 59 5.78 21.22 -20.88
N ASN A 60 4.51 21.64 -20.92
CA ASN A 60 3.36 20.75 -21.14
C ASN A 60 3.32 19.55 -20.18
N LEU A 61 3.65 19.79 -18.90
CA LEU A 61 3.60 18.76 -17.88
C LEU A 61 2.17 18.24 -17.75
N ASN A 62 1.98 16.97 -18.09
CA ASN A 62 0.75 16.24 -17.90
C ASN A 62 0.94 15.23 -16.78
N ILE A 63 0.01 15.23 -15.83
CA ILE A 63 -0.01 14.24 -14.77
C ILE A 63 -0.93 13.14 -15.26
N LEU A 64 -0.32 12.02 -15.65
CA LEU A 64 -1.03 10.79 -15.88
C LEU A 64 -1.18 10.16 -14.50
N GLU A 65 -2.20 10.57 -13.76
CA GLU A 65 -2.62 9.81 -12.60
C GLU A 65 -2.84 8.38 -13.08
N TRP A 66 -2.01 7.45 -12.60
CA TRP A 66 -2.41 6.07 -12.65
C TRP A 66 -3.71 6.03 -11.87
N LYS A 67 -4.84 5.73 -12.55
CA LYS A 67 -6.12 5.52 -11.88
C LYS A 67 -5.80 4.71 -10.62
N LYS A 68 -6.24 5.19 -9.45
CA LYS A 68 -6.35 4.38 -8.24
C LYS A 68 -7.14 3.13 -8.62
N THR A 69 -6.46 2.09 -9.07
CA THR A 69 -7.03 0.76 -9.02
C THR A 69 -6.89 0.42 -7.56
N GLY A 70 -8.00 0.49 -6.82
CA GLY A 70 -8.02 -0.11 -5.50
C GLY A 70 -7.54 -1.55 -5.63
N VAL A 71 -6.71 -2.00 -4.71
CA VAL A 71 -6.21 -3.37 -4.69
C VAL A 71 -6.86 -4.02 -3.50
N THR A 72 -7.61 -5.08 -3.77
CA THR A 72 -8.34 -5.88 -2.79
C THR A 72 -7.90 -7.34 -2.89
N LEU A 73 -8.52 -8.21 -2.11
CA LEU A 73 -8.24 -9.63 -2.12
C LEU A 73 -8.98 -10.30 -3.29
N SER A 74 -8.35 -11.29 -3.93
CA SER A 74 -9.01 -12.06 -5.00
C SER A 74 -10.22 -12.85 -4.49
N ASN A 75 -10.13 -13.38 -3.26
CA ASN A 75 -11.19 -14.10 -2.56
C ASN A 75 -11.13 -13.79 -1.05
N PRO A 76 -12.16 -14.12 -0.26
CA PRO A 76 -12.03 -14.19 1.18
C PRO A 76 -10.94 -15.20 1.58
N GLY A 77 -10.20 -14.87 2.65
CA GLY A 77 -9.16 -15.74 3.20
C GLY A 77 -9.23 -15.77 4.73
N LYS A 78 -8.84 -16.89 5.34
CA LYS A 78 -8.91 -17.13 6.77
C LYS A 78 -7.63 -17.81 7.27
N GLY A 79 -6.77 -17.04 7.90
CA GLY A 79 -5.56 -17.56 8.50
C GLY A 79 -5.70 -17.81 9.99
N ILE A 80 -5.03 -18.86 10.44
CA ILE A 80 -4.80 -19.15 11.85
C ILE A 80 -3.29 -19.26 12.08
N ASP A 81 -2.81 -18.83 13.23
CA ASP A 81 -1.43 -19.06 13.63
C ASP A 81 -1.24 -20.50 14.12
N ASN A 82 0.02 -20.96 14.15
CA ASN A 82 0.34 -22.34 14.51
C ASN A 82 -0.05 -22.72 15.96
N LYS A 83 -0.18 -21.74 16.86
CA LYS A 83 -0.57 -21.96 18.25
C LYS A 83 -2.06 -21.76 18.49
N GLU A 84 -2.84 -21.45 17.45
CA GLU A 84 -4.28 -21.19 17.50
C GLU A 84 -4.66 -20.09 18.51
N ILE A 85 -3.83 -19.07 18.63
CA ILE A 85 -4.03 -17.89 19.48
C ILE A 85 -4.89 -16.86 18.74
N ILE A 86 -4.62 -16.62 17.46
CA ILE A 86 -5.30 -15.61 16.65
C ILE A 86 -5.80 -16.24 15.35
N ILE A 87 -7.05 -15.94 15.02
CA ILE A 87 -7.63 -16.16 13.69
C ILE A 87 -7.87 -14.80 13.06
N VAL A 88 -7.39 -14.62 11.84
CA VAL A 88 -7.66 -13.44 11.01
C VAL A 88 -8.49 -13.89 9.82
N SER A 89 -9.65 -13.25 9.62
CA SER A 89 -10.40 -13.39 8.37
C SER A 89 -10.26 -12.11 7.57
N LEU A 90 -9.91 -12.22 6.30
CA LEU A 90 -9.81 -11.14 5.34
C LEU A 90 -10.92 -11.28 4.30
N ILE A 91 -11.58 -10.18 3.96
CA ILE A 91 -12.74 -10.13 3.08
C ILE A 91 -12.47 -9.06 2.01
N PRO A 92 -12.63 -9.40 0.71
CA PRO A 92 -12.54 -8.42 -0.36
C PRO A 92 -13.52 -7.27 -0.11
N SER A 93 -13.04 -6.06 -0.37
CA SER A 93 -13.78 -4.82 -0.22
C SER A 93 -13.93 -4.08 -1.54
N ALA A 94 -14.89 -3.15 -1.58
CA ALA A 94 -15.09 -2.21 -2.68
C ALA A 94 -14.07 -1.06 -2.62
N LEU A 95 -13.94 -0.32 -3.73
CA LEU A 95 -13.01 0.79 -3.86
C LEU A 95 -13.28 1.88 -2.81
N ASP A 96 -12.21 2.41 -2.24
CA ASP A 96 -12.18 3.52 -1.26
C ASP A 96 -12.85 3.18 0.10
N GLU A 97 -13.01 1.91 0.45
CA GLU A 97 -13.36 1.52 1.84
C GLU A 97 -12.14 1.51 2.77
N GLY A 98 -10.93 1.40 2.22
CA GLY A 98 -9.69 1.30 2.99
C GLY A 98 -9.51 -0.05 3.67
N LEU A 99 -8.45 -0.16 4.47
CA LEU A 99 -8.26 -1.28 5.40
C LEU A 99 -9.11 -1.04 6.64
N ARG A 100 -10.14 -1.86 6.86
CA ARG A 100 -11.07 -1.66 7.98
C ARG A 100 -11.32 -2.93 8.80
N PRO A 101 -11.29 -2.83 10.14
CA PRO A 101 -11.78 -3.92 10.96
C PRO A 101 -13.31 -3.94 10.95
N LEU A 102 -13.90 -5.12 10.77
CA LEU A 102 -15.33 -5.36 10.96
C LEU A 102 -15.65 -5.76 12.40
N ALA A 103 -14.82 -6.61 13.00
CA ALA A 103 -15.03 -7.09 14.37
C ALA A 103 -13.72 -7.56 15.02
N PHE A 104 -13.64 -7.34 16.32
CA PHE A 104 -12.67 -7.96 17.23
C PHE A 104 -13.43 -8.86 18.19
N LEU A 105 -13.11 -10.14 18.17
CA LEU A 105 -13.72 -11.17 19.01
C LEU A 105 -12.67 -11.65 20.00
N CYS A 106 -12.98 -11.58 21.28
CA CYS A 106 -12.14 -12.11 22.34
C CYS A 106 -13.04 -12.73 23.41
N GLU A 107 -12.67 -13.92 23.88
CA GLU A 107 -13.44 -14.66 24.90
C GLU A 107 -13.09 -14.22 26.34
N PHE A 108 -12.15 -13.29 26.49
CA PHE A 108 -11.64 -12.77 27.75
C PHE A 108 -11.38 -11.26 27.65
N GLU A 109 -11.09 -10.62 28.78
CA GLU A 109 -10.77 -9.20 28.83
C GLU A 109 -9.34 -8.97 28.32
N LEU A 110 -9.18 -8.10 27.33
CA LEU A 110 -7.89 -7.76 26.74
C LEU A 110 -7.65 -6.27 26.83
N ASP A 111 -6.42 -5.88 27.15
CA ASP A 111 -6.00 -4.49 27.16
C ASP A 111 -6.18 -3.84 25.77
N GLU A 112 -6.76 -2.65 25.75
CA GLU A 112 -6.97 -1.84 24.54
C GLU A 112 -5.65 -1.56 23.82
N GLU A 113 -4.54 -1.40 24.55
CA GLU A 113 -3.21 -1.19 23.96
C GLU A 113 -2.78 -2.40 23.11
N ILE A 114 -3.08 -3.62 23.56
CA ILE A 114 -2.79 -4.85 22.82
C ILE A 114 -3.64 -4.90 21.55
N LEU A 115 -4.93 -4.59 21.63
CA LEU A 115 -5.82 -4.54 20.47
C LEU A 115 -5.33 -3.56 19.41
N MET A 116 -4.91 -2.36 19.84
CA MET A 116 -4.36 -1.35 18.93
C MET A 116 -3.08 -1.83 18.22
N LYS A 117 -2.18 -2.50 18.94
CA LYS A 117 -0.94 -3.03 18.36
C LYS A 117 -1.19 -4.17 17.39
N VAL A 118 -2.10 -5.09 17.73
CA VAL A 118 -2.55 -6.16 16.83
C VAL A 118 -3.14 -5.56 15.56
N ARG A 119 -4.04 -4.58 15.70
CA ARG A 119 -4.64 -3.88 14.56
C ARG A 119 -3.59 -3.24 13.64
N ALA A 120 -2.68 -2.45 14.22
CA ALA A 120 -1.62 -1.78 13.48
C ALA A 120 -0.73 -2.79 12.73
N ARG A 121 -0.45 -3.94 13.36
CA ARG A 121 0.35 -5.00 12.75
C ARG A 121 -0.34 -5.64 11.55
N ILE A 122 -1.66 -5.83 11.59
CA ILE A 122 -2.41 -6.33 10.42
C ILE A 122 -2.38 -5.29 9.30
N GLU A 123 -2.73 -4.03 9.60
CA GLU A 123 -2.77 -2.96 8.60
C GLU A 123 -1.41 -2.76 7.93
N GLU A 124 -0.30 -2.83 8.68
CA GLU A 124 1.08 -2.81 8.16
C GLU A 124 1.33 -3.94 7.14
N ILE A 125 0.97 -5.18 7.49
CA ILE A 125 1.17 -6.34 6.61
C ILE A 125 0.32 -6.24 5.33
N LEU A 126 -0.92 -5.76 5.44
CA LEU A 126 -1.80 -5.59 4.30
C LEU A 126 -1.29 -4.46 3.37
N ASP A 127 -0.81 -3.34 3.93
CA ASP A 127 -0.19 -2.25 3.16
C ASP A 127 1.09 -2.71 2.47
N ASP A 128 1.95 -3.48 3.17
CA ASP A 128 3.15 -4.09 2.59
C ASP A 128 2.83 -5.09 1.46
N ALA A 129 1.68 -5.77 1.54
CA ALA A 129 1.16 -6.63 0.48
C ALA A 129 0.54 -5.85 -0.69
N GLY A 130 0.47 -4.52 -0.59
CA GLY A 130 -0.06 -3.62 -1.62
C GLY A 130 -1.59 -3.54 -1.65
N LEU A 131 -2.29 -4.01 -0.60
CA LEU A 131 -3.73 -3.88 -0.47
C LEU A 131 -4.11 -2.46 -0.04
N THR A 132 -5.04 -1.87 -0.76
CA THR A 132 -5.62 -0.57 -0.39
C THR A 132 -6.96 -0.71 0.29
N ASP A 133 -7.71 -1.76 -0.04
CA ASP A 133 -9.09 -1.97 0.40
C ASP A 133 -9.30 -3.41 0.85
N ALA A 134 -9.63 -3.61 2.13
CA ALA A 134 -9.95 -4.91 2.68
C ALA A 134 -10.72 -4.76 3.99
N ILE A 135 -11.69 -5.63 4.22
CA ILE A 135 -12.35 -5.77 5.51
C ILE A 135 -11.71 -6.94 6.23
N TYR A 136 -11.47 -6.83 7.53
CA TYR A 136 -10.92 -7.93 8.31
C TYR A 136 -11.61 -8.13 9.66
N THR A 137 -11.61 -9.37 10.15
CA THR A 137 -12.01 -9.71 11.51
C THR A 137 -10.86 -10.39 12.22
N ILE A 138 -10.79 -10.16 13.53
CA ILE A 138 -9.78 -10.75 14.41
C ILE A 138 -10.52 -11.53 15.48
N HIS A 139 -10.10 -12.77 15.70
CA HIS A 139 -10.59 -13.58 16.80
C HIS A 139 -9.40 -14.08 17.63
N ILE A 140 -9.30 -13.55 18.85
CA ILE A 140 -8.27 -13.89 19.83
C ILE A 140 -8.83 -14.96 20.76
N LYS A 141 -8.27 -16.17 20.65
CA LYS A 141 -8.75 -17.38 21.32
C LYS A 141 -8.02 -17.74 22.61
N LYS A 142 -6.80 -17.23 22.81
CA LYS A 142 -5.93 -17.61 23.95
C LYS A 142 -5.24 -16.38 24.52
N GLU A 143 -5.11 -16.36 25.85
CA GLU A 143 -4.34 -15.34 26.56
C GLU A 143 -2.85 -15.62 26.44
N THR A 144 -2.05 -14.60 26.14
CA THR A 144 -0.60 -14.70 26.01
C THR A 144 0.07 -13.34 26.18
N ASP A 145 1.40 -13.28 26.05
CA ASP A 145 2.13 -12.02 26.10
C ASP A 145 2.04 -11.24 24.78
N LEU A 146 2.40 -9.95 24.84
CA LEU A 146 2.32 -9.05 23.71
C LEU A 146 3.16 -9.51 22.52
N GLU A 147 4.37 -10.03 22.75
CA GLU A 147 5.26 -10.45 21.68
C GLU A 147 4.65 -11.62 20.90
N GLU A 148 4.07 -12.57 21.63
CA GLU A 148 3.37 -13.71 21.05
C GLU A 148 2.11 -13.26 20.29
N TYR A 149 1.34 -12.31 20.81
CA TYR A 149 0.21 -11.75 20.04
C TYR A 149 0.63 -11.18 18.70
N LEU A 150 1.72 -10.40 18.66
CA LEU A 150 2.20 -9.79 17.42
C LEU A 150 2.73 -10.84 16.44
N ASN A 151 3.44 -11.85 16.94
CA ASN A 151 3.93 -12.96 16.14
C ASN A 151 2.77 -13.80 15.57
N SER A 152 1.79 -14.17 16.39
CA SER A 152 0.59 -14.89 15.95
C SER A 152 -0.23 -14.06 14.97
N THR A 153 -0.36 -12.75 15.18
CA THR A 153 -1.04 -11.84 14.25
C THR A 153 -0.36 -11.87 12.88
N MET A 154 0.97 -11.80 12.85
CA MET A 154 1.73 -11.84 11.61
C MET A 154 1.50 -13.16 10.85
N VAL A 155 1.66 -14.30 11.53
CA VAL A 155 1.48 -15.62 10.91
C VAL A 155 0.05 -15.82 10.42
N ALA A 156 -0.95 -15.49 11.24
CA ALA A 156 -2.35 -15.61 10.86
C ALA A 156 -2.70 -14.71 9.67
N THR A 157 -2.21 -13.47 9.63
CA THR A 157 -2.49 -12.54 8.51
C THR A 157 -1.87 -13.03 7.20
N LEU A 158 -0.61 -13.50 7.24
CA LEU A 158 0.05 -14.07 6.06
C LEU A 158 -0.67 -15.31 5.56
N ASN A 159 -1.07 -16.21 6.46
CA ASN A 159 -1.85 -17.40 6.10
C ASN A 159 -3.19 -17.02 5.44
N ALA A 160 -3.86 -15.98 5.95
CA ALA A 160 -5.11 -15.48 5.36
C ALA A 160 -4.89 -14.94 3.94
N LEU A 161 -3.80 -14.20 3.70
CA LEU A 161 -3.43 -13.69 2.38
C LEU A 161 -3.13 -14.83 1.39
N PHE A 162 -2.41 -15.87 1.84
CA PHE A 162 -2.13 -17.03 1.00
C PHE A 162 -3.41 -17.79 0.63
N GLU A 163 -4.34 -17.95 1.58
CA GLU A 163 -5.63 -18.61 1.29
C GLU A 163 -6.51 -17.79 0.34
N ALA A 164 -6.49 -16.45 0.45
CA ALA A 164 -7.23 -15.56 -0.44
C ALA A 164 -6.83 -15.69 -1.93
N GLY A 165 -5.70 -16.36 -2.22
CA GLY A 165 -5.23 -16.58 -3.58
C GLY A 165 -4.58 -15.33 -4.20
N GLY A 166 -4.11 -14.41 -3.36
CA GLY A 166 -3.45 -13.18 -3.77
C GLY A 166 -4.38 -11.96 -3.83
N VAL A 167 -3.90 -10.93 -4.53
CA VAL A 167 -4.58 -9.63 -4.65
C VAL A 167 -5.16 -9.43 -6.06
N ALA A 168 -6.26 -8.70 -6.14
CA ALA A 168 -6.95 -8.35 -7.37
C ALA A 168 -7.16 -6.83 -7.44
N SER A 169 -7.10 -6.29 -8.66
CA SER A 169 -7.49 -4.90 -8.92
C SER A 169 -9.01 -4.76 -8.84
N ILE A 170 -9.48 -3.68 -8.23
CA ILE A 170 -10.88 -3.25 -8.26
C ILE A 170 -11.05 -2.42 -9.52
N ASP A 171 -11.55 -3.05 -10.58
CA ASP A 171 -11.94 -2.35 -11.79
C ASP A 171 -13.27 -1.60 -11.55
N GLN A 172 -13.34 -0.34 -12.02
CA GLN A 172 -14.55 0.49 -12.01
C GLN A 172 -15.54 0.07 -13.09
#